data_AF-A0A372R509-F1
#
_entry.id   AF-A0A372R509-F1
#
_cell.length_a   1.000
_cell.length_b   1.000
_cell.length_c   1.000
_cell.angle_alpha   90.00
_cell.angle_beta   90.00
_cell.angle_gamma   90.00
#
_symmetry.space_group_name_H-M   'P 1'
#
loop_
_entity.id
_entity.type
_entity.pdbx_description
1 polymer ?
#
loop_
_entity_poly.entity_id
_entity_poly.type
_entity_poly.pdbx_seq_one_letter_code
_entity_poly.pdbx_strand_id
1 'polypeptide(L)'
;MPPTKRTREISQESYVKSIGLIRVFTFLNNNINMWNENNYNACDEAKKRADVTWDAKITYNIVKTCIEAMNEYNETGNKPNTCDSIIWDNKRLNSLIRVFCNKIVKEEKQGTMKDRENDGAIENILSRKGIPITIAEAKNLYNEKIKYVNFYADKGIELLEYGRKKQVDDITKIYSTLTKTIVDENNKINKMYEKLKKI
;
A
#
# COMPACT_ATOMS: atom_id res chain seq x y z
N MET A 1 2.36 -31.68 24.79
CA MET A 1 2.98 -30.36 24.54
C MET A 1 2.14 -29.60 23.53
N PRO A 2 1.64 -28.40 23.84
CA PRO A 2 1.06 -27.54 22.80
C PRO A 2 2.20 -26.96 21.93
N PRO A 3 1.97 -26.74 20.63
CA PRO A 3 3.01 -26.21 19.76
C PRO A 3 3.24 -24.73 20.09
N THR A 4 4.44 -24.41 20.53
CA THR A 4 4.90 -23.04 20.73
C THR A 4 4.88 -22.32 19.39
N LYS A 5 3.93 -21.40 19.19
CA LYS A 5 3.97 -20.47 18.06
C LYS A 5 5.27 -19.67 18.17
N ARG A 6 6.26 -19.97 17.34
CA ARG A 6 7.44 -19.12 17.17
C ARG A 6 6.98 -17.81 16.55
N THR A 7 6.87 -16.78 17.37
CA THR A 7 6.79 -15.39 16.88
C THR A 7 8.13 -15.09 16.22
N ARG A 8 8.20 -15.01 14.89
CA ARG A 8 9.40 -14.56 14.19
C ARG A 8 9.62 -13.09 14.54
N GLU A 9 10.70 -12.79 15.26
CA GLU A 9 11.16 -11.41 15.45
C GLU A 9 11.59 -10.84 14.10
N ILE A 10 10.96 -9.75 13.67
CA ILE A 10 11.33 -9.02 12.46
C ILE A 10 12.60 -8.24 12.79
N SER A 11 13.69 -8.50 12.05
CA SER A 11 14.94 -7.76 12.25
C SER A 11 14.74 -6.26 11.98
N GLN A 12 15.47 -5.41 12.73
CA GLN A 12 15.41 -3.95 12.58
C GLN A 12 15.76 -3.50 11.15
N GLU A 13 16.63 -4.25 10.47
CA GLU A 13 16.96 -4.08 9.06
C GLU A 13 15.78 -4.38 8.12
N SER A 14 15.02 -5.45 8.39
CA SER A 14 13.79 -5.79 7.64
C SER A 14 12.71 -4.72 7.81
N TYR A 15 12.59 -4.16 9.01
CA TYR A 15 11.65 -3.07 9.31
C TYR A 15 11.98 -1.79 8.53
N VAL A 16 13.23 -1.32 8.58
CA VAL A 16 13.69 -0.12 7.84
C VAL A 16 13.49 -0.30 6.33
N LYS A 17 13.83 -1.49 5.81
CA LYS A 17 13.61 -1.84 4.41
C LYS A 17 12.14 -1.84 4.03
N SER A 18 11.24 -2.31 4.90
CA SER A 18 9.80 -2.25 4.64
C SER A 18 9.26 -0.81 4.58
N ILE A 19 9.75 0.10 5.44
CA ILE A 19 9.36 1.53 5.42
C ILE A 19 9.81 2.18 4.11
N GLY A 20 11.06 1.95 3.69
CA GLY A 20 11.58 2.48 2.43
C GLY A 20 10.73 2.03 1.24
N LEU A 21 10.41 0.74 1.18
CA LEU A 21 9.57 0.20 0.11
C LEU A 21 8.13 0.73 0.14
N ILE A 22 7.54 0.93 1.33
CA ILE A 22 6.21 1.55 1.44
C ILE A 22 6.22 2.94 0.77
N ARG A 23 7.25 3.75 1.03
CA ARG A 23 7.36 5.10 0.45
C ARG A 23 7.55 5.04 -1.05
N VAL A 24 8.46 4.18 -1.54
CA VAL A 24 8.69 3.97 -2.98
C VAL A 24 7.40 3.54 -3.69
N PHE A 25 6.73 2.49 -3.22
CA PHE A 25 5.48 2.02 -3.86
C PHE A 25 4.32 3.01 -3.71
N THR A 26 4.29 3.83 -2.66
CA THR A 26 3.31 4.92 -2.55
C THR A 26 3.53 5.96 -3.65
N PHE A 27 4.78 6.39 -3.86
CA PHE A 27 5.12 7.34 -4.91
C PHE A 27 4.79 6.79 -6.30
N LEU A 28 5.23 5.57 -6.59
CA LEU A 28 5.00 4.94 -7.90
C LEU A 28 3.50 4.74 -8.19
N ASN A 29 2.71 4.33 -7.19
CA ASN A 29 1.26 4.21 -7.36
C ASN A 29 0.56 5.53 -7.71
N ASN A 30 1.08 6.66 -7.22
CA ASN A 30 0.54 7.99 -7.49
C ASN A 30 1.06 8.59 -8.80
N ASN A 31 2.15 8.05 -9.36
CA ASN A 31 2.83 8.54 -10.55
C ASN A 31 3.00 7.42 -11.59
N ILE A 32 1.94 6.64 -11.83
CA ILE A 32 2.01 5.47 -12.71
C ILE A 32 2.43 5.82 -14.15
N ASN A 33 2.03 7.00 -14.65
CA ASN A 33 2.44 7.50 -15.96
C ASN A 33 3.97 7.56 -16.10
N MET A 34 4.66 8.03 -15.05
CA MET A 34 6.11 8.11 -15.03
C MET A 34 6.76 6.72 -15.08
N TRP A 35 6.15 5.72 -14.41
CA TRP A 35 6.60 4.34 -14.49
C TRP A 35 6.49 3.77 -15.92
N ASN A 36 5.38 4.06 -16.60
CA ASN A 36 5.13 3.57 -17.97
C ASN A 36 6.04 4.26 -19.00
N GLU A 37 6.35 5.54 -18.80
CA GLU A 37 7.28 6.28 -19.66
C GLU A 37 8.71 5.77 -19.48
N ASN A 38 9.18 5.67 -18.24
CA ASN A 38 10.51 5.18 -17.93
C ASN A 38 10.58 4.66 -16.49
N ASN A 39 10.58 3.34 -16.36
CA ASN A 39 10.58 2.60 -15.10
C ASN A 39 11.79 2.95 -14.23
N TYR A 40 12.95 3.17 -14.85
CA TYR A 40 14.20 3.48 -14.16
C TYR A 40 14.18 4.90 -13.58
N ASN A 41 13.75 5.89 -14.37
CA ASN A 41 13.61 7.27 -13.92
C ASN A 41 12.54 7.39 -12.83
N ALA A 42 11.43 6.66 -12.96
CA ALA A 42 10.41 6.59 -11.92
C ALA A 42 10.99 6.08 -10.59
N CYS A 43 11.87 5.09 -10.64
CA CYS A 43 12.58 4.59 -9.45
C CYS A 43 13.62 5.60 -8.91
N ASP A 44 14.33 6.32 -9.78
CA ASP A 44 15.29 7.36 -9.37
C ASP A 44 14.58 8.55 -8.67
N GLU A 45 13.41 8.93 -9.14
CA GLU A 45 12.58 9.94 -8.47
C GLU A 45 11.95 9.42 -7.18
N ALA A 46 11.48 8.16 -7.19
CA ALA A 46 10.92 7.53 -6.00
C ALA A 46 11.94 7.45 -4.86
N LYS A 47 13.21 7.12 -5.13
CA LYS A 47 14.24 7.08 -4.07
C LYS A 47 14.50 8.46 -3.45
N LYS A 48 14.50 9.54 -4.25
CA LYS A 48 14.75 10.92 -3.79
C LYS A 48 13.66 11.33 -2.79
N ARG A 49 12.42 10.92 -3.06
CA ARG A 49 11.24 11.21 -2.22
C ARG A 49 11.13 10.27 -1.01
N ALA A 50 11.60 9.03 -1.15
CA ALA A 50 11.51 8.01 -0.10
C ALA A 50 12.59 8.16 0.99
N ASP A 51 13.64 8.93 0.72
CA ASP A 51 14.82 9.11 1.57
C ASP A 51 15.43 7.76 1.97
N VAL A 52 15.62 6.91 0.95
CA VAL A 52 16.23 5.58 1.09
C VAL A 52 17.68 5.65 0.65
N THR A 53 18.55 4.89 1.31
CA THR A 53 19.99 4.83 1.01
C THR A 53 20.32 4.01 -0.24
N TRP A 54 19.31 3.38 -0.88
CA TRP A 54 19.50 2.58 -2.08
C TRP A 54 19.71 3.47 -3.30
N ASP A 55 20.69 3.11 -4.13
CA ASP A 55 20.84 3.74 -5.43
C ASP A 55 19.66 3.40 -6.37
N ALA A 56 19.58 4.09 -7.51
CA ALA A 56 18.46 3.94 -8.44
C ALA A 56 18.37 2.53 -9.04
N LYS A 57 19.52 1.89 -9.30
CA LYS A 57 19.60 0.54 -9.86
C LYS A 57 19.13 -0.50 -8.85
N ILE A 58 19.57 -0.38 -7.60
CA ILE A 58 19.11 -1.23 -6.50
C ILE A 58 17.60 -1.04 -6.29
N THR A 59 17.12 0.20 -6.27
CA THR A 59 15.69 0.51 -6.09
C THR A 59 14.85 -0.12 -7.21
N TYR A 60 15.26 0.06 -8.47
CA TYR A 60 14.61 -0.55 -9.62
C TYR A 60 14.57 -2.08 -9.54
N ASN A 61 15.70 -2.72 -9.23
CA ASN A 61 15.76 -4.17 -9.11
C ASN A 61 14.85 -4.68 -7.99
N ILE A 62 14.82 -4.03 -6.83
CA ILE A 62 13.93 -4.44 -5.73
C ILE A 62 12.46 -4.30 -6.14
N VAL A 63 12.08 -3.19 -6.77
CA VAL A 63 10.70 -2.97 -7.25
C VAL A 63 10.32 -4.05 -8.26
N LYS A 64 11.20 -4.36 -9.22
CA LYS A 64 10.97 -5.41 -10.22
C LYS A 64 10.77 -6.78 -9.57
N THR A 65 11.64 -7.17 -8.64
CA THR A 65 11.51 -8.43 -7.90
C THR A 65 10.20 -8.49 -7.10
N CYS A 66 9.76 -7.38 -6.49
CA CYS A 66 8.48 -7.33 -5.79
C CYS A 66 7.29 -7.55 -6.73
N ILE A 67 7.35 -6.99 -7.94
CA ILE A 67 6.32 -7.17 -8.97
C ILE A 67 6.29 -8.62 -9.44
N GLU A 68 7.45 -9.20 -9.77
CA GLU A 68 7.59 -10.60 -10.18
C GLU A 68 7.03 -11.54 -9.10
N ALA A 69 7.42 -11.35 -7.84
CA ALA A 69 6.93 -12.18 -6.74
C ALA A 69 5.41 -12.04 -6.53
N MET A 70 4.85 -10.84 -6.70
CA MET A 70 3.41 -10.62 -6.60
C MET A 70 2.64 -11.26 -7.77
N ASN A 71 3.20 -11.20 -8.98
CA ASN A 71 2.60 -11.84 -10.15
C ASN A 71 2.62 -13.36 -10.02
N GLU A 72 3.75 -13.94 -9.61
CA GLU A 72 3.87 -15.38 -9.34
C GLU A 72 2.87 -15.84 -8.26
N TYR A 73 2.70 -15.05 -7.19
CA TYR A 73 1.69 -15.33 -6.17
C TYR A 73 0.26 -15.27 -6.73
N ASN A 74 -0.06 -14.29 -7.58
CA ASN A 74 -1.38 -14.18 -8.19
C ASN A 74 -1.68 -15.33 -9.17
N GLU A 75 -0.66 -15.86 -9.83
CA GLU A 75 -0.80 -16.97 -10.79
C GLU A 75 -0.89 -18.33 -10.10
N THR A 76 -0.05 -18.56 -9.09
CA THR A 76 0.14 -19.89 -8.48
C THR A 76 -0.53 -20.05 -7.12
N GLY A 77 -0.87 -18.95 -6.45
CA GLY A 77 -1.29 -18.92 -5.05
C GLY A 77 -0.16 -19.17 -4.04
N ASN A 78 1.07 -19.45 -4.51
CA ASN A 78 2.22 -19.76 -3.67
C ASN A 78 3.05 -18.51 -3.41
N LYS A 79 3.50 -18.33 -2.15
CA LYS A 79 4.38 -17.23 -1.78
C LYS A 79 5.80 -17.58 -2.24
N PRO A 80 6.40 -16.83 -3.17
CA PRO A 80 7.79 -17.06 -3.54
C PRO A 80 8.70 -16.69 -2.38
N ASN A 81 9.79 -17.45 -2.21
CA ASN A 81 10.80 -17.18 -1.18
C ASN A 81 11.51 -15.83 -1.39
N THR A 82 11.34 -15.21 -2.56
CA THR A 82 11.85 -13.89 -2.91
C THR A 82 11.17 -12.82 -2.05
N CYS A 83 11.96 -12.07 -1.27
CA CYS A 83 11.50 -10.98 -0.38
C CYS A 83 10.59 -11.43 0.79
N ASP A 84 10.74 -12.67 1.24
CA ASP A 84 9.76 -13.41 2.03
C ASP A 84 9.28 -12.72 3.32
N SER A 85 10.18 -12.20 4.14
CA SER A 85 9.82 -11.54 5.42
C SER A 85 9.52 -10.05 5.31
N ILE A 86 9.84 -9.40 4.18
CA ILE A 86 9.67 -7.96 4.02
C ILE A 86 8.32 -7.65 3.37
N ILE A 87 7.95 -8.39 2.32
CA ILE A 87 6.70 -8.19 1.58
C ILE A 87 5.51 -8.86 2.25
N TRP A 88 5.66 -10.12 2.68
CA TRP A 88 4.51 -10.92 3.12
C TRP A 88 4.09 -10.63 4.57
N ASP A 89 5.04 -10.27 5.43
CA ASP A 89 4.75 -9.94 6.83
C ASP A 89 4.21 -8.50 6.98
N ASN A 90 4.48 -7.62 6.00
CA ASN A 90 3.98 -6.25 6.00
C ASN A 90 2.74 -6.09 5.10
N LYS A 91 1.56 -6.20 5.71
CA LYS A 91 0.26 -6.08 5.03
C LYS A 91 0.12 -4.79 4.20
N ARG A 92 0.68 -3.67 4.67
CA ARG A 92 0.61 -2.39 3.96
C ARG A 92 1.46 -2.41 2.69
N LEU A 93 2.70 -2.88 2.79
CA LEU A 93 3.58 -3.02 1.64
C LEU A 93 2.98 -3.98 0.60
N ASN A 94 2.49 -5.13 1.05
CA ASN A 94 1.82 -6.10 0.21
C ASN A 94 0.66 -5.48 -0.59
N SER A 95 -0.23 -4.75 0.09
CA SER A 95 -1.36 -4.07 -0.55
C SER A 95 -0.90 -3.07 -1.61
N LEU A 96 0.13 -2.27 -1.32
CA LEU A 96 0.66 -1.28 -2.26
C LEU A 96 1.26 -1.93 -3.52
N ILE A 97 2.03 -3.02 -3.34
CA ILE A 97 2.61 -3.78 -4.47
C ILE A 97 1.48 -4.35 -5.33
N ARG A 98 0.45 -4.93 -4.70
CA ARG A 98 -0.70 -5.50 -5.43
C ARG A 98 -1.49 -4.46 -6.21
N VAL A 99 -1.74 -3.28 -5.61
CA VAL A 99 -2.39 -2.16 -6.33
C VAL A 99 -1.53 -1.73 -7.52
N PHE A 100 -0.22 -1.65 -7.33
CA PHE A 100 0.71 -1.23 -8.38
C PHE A 100 0.72 -2.21 -9.56
N CYS A 101 0.87 -3.51 -9.29
CA CYS A 101 0.84 -4.55 -10.32
C CYS A 101 -0.47 -4.52 -11.13
N ASN A 102 -1.61 -4.32 -10.44
CA ASN A 102 -2.90 -4.20 -11.10
C ASN A 102 -3.03 -2.97 -12.01
N LYS A 103 -2.38 -1.85 -11.68
CA LYS A 103 -2.36 -0.65 -12.52
C LYS A 103 -1.55 -0.87 -13.79
N ILE A 104 -0.34 -1.44 -13.65
CA ILE A 104 0.54 -1.77 -14.78
C ILE A 104 -0.19 -2.71 -15.77
N VAL A 105 -0.81 -3.78 -15.28
CA VAL A 105 -1.54 -4.75 -16.12
C VAL A 105 -2.75 -4.11 -16.83
N LYS A 106 -3.42 -3.12 -16.23
CA LYS A 106 -4.55 -2.42 -16.86
C LYS A 106 -4.09 -1.49 -17.98
N GLU A 107 -2.96 -0.81 -17.81
CA GLU A 107 -2.43 0.11 -18.81
C GLU A 107 -1.75 -0.60 -19.98
N GLU A 108 -1.09 -1.74 -19.75
CA GLU A 108 -0.59 -2.60 -20.84
C GLU A 108 -1.75 -3.08 -21.75
N LYS A 109 -2.92 -3.36 -21.16
CA LYS A 109 -4.14 -3.73 -21.89
C LYS A 109 -4.82 -2.56 -22.60
N GLN A 110 -4.61 -1.32 -22.13
CA GLN A 110 -5.14 -0.11 -22.79
C GLN A 110 -4.18 0.44 -23.86
N GLY A 111 -2.87 0.32 -23.69
CA GLY A 111 -1.87 0.68 -24.69
C GLY A 111 -1.95 -0.20 -25.93
N THR A 112 -2.25 -1.50 -25.74
CA THR A 112 -2.51 -2.44 -26.85
C THR A 112 -3.86 -2.25 -27.54
N MET A 113 -4.76 -1.40 -27.00
CA MET A 113 -6.06 -1.06 -27.60
C MET A 113 -6.01 0.19 -28.50
N LYS A 114 -4.96 1.03 -28.45
CA LYS A 114 -4.90 2.25 -29.26
C LYS A 114 -4.67 2.01 -30.76
N ASP A 115 -4.22 0.81 -31.15
CA ASP A 115 -3.99 0.45 -32.56
C ASP A 115 -5.11 -0.40 -33.18
N ARG A 116 -6.24 -0.59 -32.49
CA ARG A 116 -7.38 -1.34 -33.05
C ARG A 116 -8.70 -0.67 -32.71
N GLU A 117 -9.08 0.29 -33.55
CA GLU A 117 -10.49 0.48 -33.87
C GLU A 117 -11.01 -0.84 -34.47
N ASN A 118 -11.65 -1.68 -33.67
CA ASN A 118 -12.87 -2.39 -34.07
C ASN A 118 -13.49 -3.11 -32.85
N ASP A 119 -14.82 -3.17 -32.85
CA ASP A 119 -15.74 -3.64 -31.80
C ASP A 119 -15.58 -5.12 -31.39
N GLY A 120 -14.41 -5.56 -30.94
CA GLY A 120 -14.10 -6.98 -30.67
C GLY A 120 -14.20 -7.44 -29.21
N ALA A 121 -14.59 -6.58 -28.26
CA ALA A 121 -14.50 -6.92 -26.84
C ALA A 121 -15.57 -7.92 -26.35
N ILE A 122 -16.63 -8.15 -27.12
CA ILE A 122 -17.63 -9.20 -26.84
C ILE A 122 -17.18 -10.55 -27.45
N GLU A 123 -16.32 -10.54 -28.46
CA GLU A 123 -16.01 -11.73 -29.27
C GLU A 123 -14.90 -12.62 -28.67
N ASN A 124 -14.09 -12.10 -27.74
CA ASN A 124 -12.90 -12.83 -27.27
C ASN A 124 -13.14 -13.82 -26.11
N ILE A 125 -14.34 -13.82 -25.51
CA ILE A 125 -14.78 -14.92 -24.61
C ILE A 125 -15.44 -16.04 -25.44
N LEU A 126 -16.06 -15.70 -26.58
CA LEU A 126 -16.73 -16.66 -27.47
C LEU A 126 -15.78 -17.32 -28.49
N SER A 127 -14.60 -16.74 -28.75
CA SER A 127 -13.70 -17.19 -29.83
C SER A 127 -12.59 -18.16 -29.41
N ARG A 128 -12.43 -18.49 -28.11
CA ARG A 128 -11.54 -19.59 -27.70
C ARG A 128 -12.32 -20.91 -27.69
N LYS A 129 -12.41 -21.54 -28.87
CA LYS A 129 -12.95 -22.91 -29.09
C LYS A 129 -14.26 -23.19 -28.34
N GLY A 130 -15.41 -22.79 -28.91
CA GLY A 130 -16.68 -23.52 -28.85
C GLY A 130 -17.09 -24.30 -27.60
N ILE A 131 -16.74 -23.86 -26.38
CA ILE A 131 -17.24 -24.42 -25.13
C ILE A 131 -18.31 -23.45 -24.63
N PRO A 132 -19.60 -23.84 -24.66
CA PRO A 132 -20.67 -23.05 -24.09
C PRO A 132 -20.40 -22.88 -22.59
N ILE A 133 -20.19 -21.65 -22.13
CA ILE A 133 -20.14 -21.35 -20.70
C ILE A 133 -21.57 -21.49 -20.18
N THR A 134 -21.74 -22.33 -19.17
CA THR A 134 -23.04 -22.52 -18.53
C THR A 134 -23.43 -21.26 -17.76
N ILE A 135 -24.74 -21.02 -17.61
CA ILE A 135 -25.26 -19.91 -16.79
C ILE A 135 -24.70 -19.97 -15.35
N ALA A 136 -24.42 -21.18 -14.85
CA ALA A 136 -23.81 -21.39 -13.53
C ALA A 136 -22.38 -20.85 -13.43
N GLU A 137 -21.55 -21.11 -14.45
CA GLU A 137 -20.17 -20.62 -14.50
C GLU A 137 -20.12 -19.09 -14.62
N ALA A 138 -21.01 -18.49 -15.43
CA ALA A 138 -21.12 -17.03 -15.52
C ALA A 138 -21.52 -16.38 -14.19
N LYS A 139 -22.48 -16.99 -13.46
CA LYS A 139 -22.89 -16.53 -12.13
C LYS A 139 -21.76 -16.65 -11.10
N ASN A 140 -20.99 -17.74 -11.14
CA ASN A 140 -19.83 -17.91 -10.24
C ASN A 140 -18.78 -16.83 -10.47
N LEU A 141 -18.44 -16.54 -11.73
CA LEU A 141 -17.48 -15.50 -12.11
C LEU A 141 -17.94 -14.10 -11.67
N TYR A 142 -19.23 -13.81 -11.80
CA TYR A 142 -19.83 -12.56 -11.32
C TYR A 142 -19.75 -12.45 -9.78
N ASN A 143 -20.12 -13.51 -9.06
CA ASN A 143 -20.07 -13.55 -7.60
C ASN A 143 -18.64 -13.42 -7.07
N GLU A 144 -17.66 -14.02 -7.75
CA GLU A 144 -16.25 -13.89 -7.40
C GLU A 144 -15.76 -12.44 -7.57
N LYS A 145 -16.14 -11.77 -8.67
CA LYS A 145 -15.83 -10.35 -8.87
C LYS A 145 -16.47 -9.45 -7.81
N ILE A 146 -17.72 -9.71 -7.41
CA ILE A 146 -18.37 -8.96 -6.32
C ILE A 146 -17.61 -9.15 -5.01
N LYS A 147 -17.25 -10.39 -4.66
CA LYS A 147 -16.46 -10.67 -3.45
C LYS A 147 -15.13 -9.93 -3.46
N TYR A 148 -14.46 -9.89 -4.61
CA TYR A 148 -13.22 -9.15 -4.78
C TYR A 148 -13.43 -7.66 -4.55
N VAL A 149 -14.42 -7.03 -5.19
CA VAL A 149 -14.72 -5.60 -5.01
C VAL A 149 -15.02 -5.28 -3.54
N ASN A 150 -15.85 -6.08 -2.87
CA ASN A 150 -16.18 -5.89 -1.47
C ASN A 150 -14.95 -5.97 -0.56
N PHE A 151 -14.07 -6.95 -0.80
CA PHE A 151 -12.82 -7.07 -0.05
C PHE A 151 -11.94 -5.80 -0.13
N TYR A 152 -11.84 -5.17 -1.31
CA TYR A 152 -11.08 -3.92 -1.44
C TYR A 152 -11.78 -2.71 -0.85
N ALA A 153 -13.11 -2.65 -0.93
CA ALA A 153 -13.89 -1.61 -0.28
C ALA A 153 -13.69 -1.65 1.23
N ASP A 154 -13.81 -2.83 1.84
CA ASP A 154 -13.61 -3.04 3.28
C ASP A 154 -12.17 -2.70 3.70
N LYS A 155 -11.18 -3.13 2.92
CA LYS A 155 -9.77 -2.79 3.17
C LYS A 155 -9.49 -1.30 3.05
N GLY A 156 -10.13 -0.62 2.09
CA GLY A 156 -10.03 0.83 1.93
C GLY A 156 -10.61 1.57 3.13
N ILE A 157 -11.77 1.14 3.62
CA ILE A 157 -12.40 1.69 4.82
C ILE A 157 -11.50 1.52 6.04
N GLU A 158 -10.98 0.32 6.28
CA GLU A 158 -10.08 0.03 7.42
C GLU A 158 -8.83 0.93 7.41
N LEU A 159 -8.25 1.18 6.22
CA LEU A 159 -7.09 2.06 6.06
C LEU A 159 -7.42 3.53 6.36
N LEU A 160 -8.56 4.02 5.86
CA LEU A 160 -9.02 5.37 6.11
C LEU A 160 -9.32 5.60 7.60
N GLU A 161 -9.96 4.62 8.24
CA GLU A 161 -10.25 4.67 9.67
C GLU A 161 -8.99 4.66 10.53
N TYR A 162 -8.01 3.82 10.19
CA TYR A 162 -6.72 3.80 10.87
C TYR A 162 -6.00 5.15 10.74
N GLY A 163 -5.96 5.72 9.52
CA GLY A 163 -5.37 7.04 9.28
C GLY A 163 -6.04 8.15 10.09
N ARG A 164 -7.38 8.18 10.07
CA ARG A 164 -8.19 9.12 10.83
C ARG A 164 -7.95 9.00 12.34
N LYS A 165 -7.91 7.76 12.86
CA LYS A 165 -7.64 7.51 14.28
C LYS A 165 -6.29 8.05 14.71
N LYS A 166 -5.24 7.80 13.91
CA LYS A 166 -3.90 8.33 14.20
C LYS A 166 -3.87 9.86 14.26
N GLN A 167 -4.53 10.51 13.30
CA GLN A 167 -4.62 11.98 13.29
C GLN A 167 -5.35 12.51 14.52
N VAL A 168 -6.44 11.86 14.95
CA VAL A 168 -7.16 12.21 16.17
C VAL A 168 -6.26 12.04 17.39
N ASP A 169 -5.54 10.93 17.51
CA ASP A 169 -4.62 10.67 18.63
C ASP A 169 -3.51 11.73 18.71
N ASP A 170 -2.94 12.13 17.57
CA ASP A 170 -1.93 13.19 17.48
C ASP A 170 -2.52 14.55 17.93
N ILE A 171 -3.73 14.90 17.49
CA ILE A 171 -4.44 16.12 17.92
C ILE A 171 -4.73 16.08 19.42
N THR A 172 -5.22 14.95 19.94
CA THR A 172 -5.51 14.78 21.37
C THR A 172 -4.25 14.97 22.22
N LYS A 173 -3.10 14.45 21.77
CA LYS A 173 -1.82 14.62 22.46
C LYS A 173 -1.36 16.09 22.50
N ILE A 174 -1.50 16.79 21.37
CA ILE A 174 -1.20 18.24 21.31
C ILE A 174 -2.12 19.01 22.27
N TYR A 175 -3.42 18.72 22.23
CA TYR A 175 -4.41 19.38 23.07
C TYR A 175 -4.15 19.17 24.57
N SER A 176 -3.81 17.94 24.98
CA SER A 176 -3.45 17.63 26.36
C SER A 176 -2.19 18.39 26.81
N THR A 177 -1.19 18.50 25.93
CA THR A 177 0.04 19.23 26.22
C THR A 177 -0.26 20.72 26.42
N LEU A 178 -1.01 21.32 25.49
CA LEU A 178 -1.40 22.73 25.55
C LEU A 178 -2.19 23.04 26.83
N THR A 179 -3.16 22.20 27.17
CA THR A 179 -3.98 22.34 28.37
C THR A 179 -3.11 22.35 29.63
N LYS A 180 -2.16 21.42 29.73
CA LYS A 180 -1.24 21.35 30.87
C LYS A 180 -0.39 22.61 30.97
N THR A 181 0.18 23.08 29.86
CA THR A 181 0.97 24.32 29.83
C THR A 181 0.17 25.53 30.28
N ILE A 182 -1.08 25.68 29.80
CA ILE A 182 -1.95 26.79 30.20
C ILE A 182 -2.22 26.76 31.71
N VAL A 183 -2.53 25.57 32.26
CA VAL A 183 -2.76 25.41 33.70
C VAL A 183 -1.50 25.75 34.50
N ASP A 184 -0.34 25.28 34.08
CA ASP A 184 0.94 25.55 34.75
C ASP A 184 1.28 27.04 34.75
N GLU A 185 1.10 27.73 33.62
CA GLU A 185 1.33 29.18 33.50
C GLU A 185 0.31 29.98 34.32
N ASN A 186 -0.99 29.62 34.30
CA ASN A 186 -2.00 30.25 35.15
C ASN A 186 -1.66 30.11 36.64
N ASN A 187 -1.17 28.96 37.07
CA ASN A 187 -0.74 28.74 38.45
C ASN A 187 0.45 29.64 38.82
N LYS A 188 1.39 29.89 37.90
CA LYS A 188 2.49 30.84 38.13
C LYS A 188 1.98 32.28 38.25
N ILE A 189 1.08 32.71 37.37
CA ILE A 189 0.47 34.04 37.40
C ILE A 189 -0.25 34.26 38.72
N ASN A 190 -1.08 33.31 39.16
CA ASN A 190 -1.79 33.38 40.45
C ASN A 190 -0.82 33.53 41.63
N LYS A 191 0.29 32.77 41.64
CA LYS A 191 1.32 32.91 42.68
C LYS A 191 1.98 34.29 42.68
N MET A 192 2.20 34.89 41.51
CA MET A 192 2.75 36.25 41.41
C MET A 192 1.74 37.29 41.91
N TYR A 193 0.47 37.15 41.52
CA TYR A 193 -0.62 38.02 41.97
C TYR A 193 -0.76 38.02 43.50
N GLU A 194 -0.75 36.84 44.13
CA GLU A 194 -0.82 36.71 45.59
C GLU A 194 0.40 37.30 46.32
N LYS A 195 1.58 37.33 45.69
CA LYS A 195 2.75 38.02 46.24
C LYS A 195 2.60 39.53 46.16
N LEU A 196 2.11 40.06 45.04
CA LEU A 196 1.88 41.50 44.85
C LEU A 196 0.83 42.03 45.82
N LYS A 197 -0.22 41.26 46.11
CA LYS A 197 -1.30 41.64 47.04
C LYS A 197 -0.83 41.79 48.50
N LYS A 198 0.36 41.27 48.84
CA LYS A 198 0.95 41.33 50.18
C LYS A 198 1.92 42.51 50.37
N ILE A 199 2.16 43.29 49.32
CA ILE A 199 2.96 44.53 49.33
C ILE A 199 1.99 45.69 49.50
#